data_AF-A0A3G9IGJ1-F1
#
_entry.id   AF-A0A3G9IGJ1-F1
#
_cell.length_a   1.000
_cell.length_b   1.000
_cell.length_c   1.000
_cell.angle_alpha   90.00
_cell.angle_beta   90.00
_cell.angle_gamma   90.00
#
_symmetry.space_group_name_H-M   'P 1'
#
loop_
_entity.id
_entity.type
_entity.pdbx_description
1 polymer ?
#
loop_
_entity_poly.entity_id
_entity_poly.type
_entity_poly.pdbx_seq_one_letter_code
_entity_poly.pdbx_strand_id
1 'polypeptide(L)'
;MSLNIKNQRVHDLARRAAVLEGTTQTGAIEVALERLIADHDAREAISTRRERAERLLAWLDTNITDEDRAAIDRTMAEMYDEDGMPR
;
A
#
# COMPACT_ATOMS: atom_id res chain seq x y z
N MET A 1 -3.45 17.00 28.20
CA MET A 1 -3.40 15.78 29.03
C MET A 1 -1.95 15.32 29.13
N SER A 2 -1.52 14.72 30.25
CA SER A 2 -0.14 14.21 30.40
C SER A 2 -0.07 12.69 30.14
N LEU A 3 0.87 12.28 29.29
CA LEU A 3 1.18 10.86 29.05
C LEU A 3 2.19 10.40 30.11
N ASN A 4 1.83 9.40 30.92
CA ASN A 4 2.74 8.82 31.92
C ASN A 4 3.34 7.51 31.39
N ILE A 5 4.65 7.50 31.16
CA ILE A 5 5.39 6.34 30.68
C ILE A 5 6.14 5.71 31.86
N LYS A 6 5.63 4.60 32.38
CA LYS A 6 6.23 3.88 33.52
C LYS A 6 7.36 2.93 33.13
N ASN A 7 7.62 2.79 31.83
CA ASN A 7 8.68 1.91 31.32
C ASN A 7 9.97 2.73 31.09
N GLN A 8 11.03 2.37 31.82
CA GLN A 8 12.32 3.08 31.77
C GLN A 8 12.91 3.13 30.35
N ARG A 9 12.86 2.02 29.62
CA ARG A 9 13.40 1.95 28.26
C ARG A 9 12.68 2.89 27.31
N VAL A 10 11.36 3.00 27.43
CA VAL A 10 10.55 3.90 26.57
C VAL A 10 10.87 5.36 26.90
N HIS A 11 11.01 5.69 28.18
CA HIS A 11 11.42 7.03 28.60
C HIS A 11 12.82 7.40 28.07
N ASP A 12 13.79 6.48 28.12
CA ASP A 12 15.13 6.71 27.57
C ASP A 12 15.13 6.85 26.04
N LEU A 13 14.26 6.13 25.35
CA LEU A 13 14.03 6.31 23.91
C LEU A 13 13.44 7.68 23.61
N ALA A 14 12.39 8.10 24.31
CA ALA A 14 11.75 9.39 24.12
C ALA A 14 12.74 10.54 24.39
N ARG A 15 13.55 10.44 25.45
CA ARG A 15 14.61 11.40 25.75
C ARG A 15 15.64 11.49 24.63
N ARG A 16 16.14 10.36 24.12
CA ARG A 16 17.12 10.37 23.02
C ARG A 16 16.53 10.93 21.74
N ALA A 17 15.31 10.54 21.38
CA ALA A 17 14.63 11.05 20.20
C ALA A 17 14.42 12.57 20.29
N ALA A 18 14.01 13.08 21.45
CA ALA A 18 13.88 14.52 21.70
C ALA A 18 15.19 15.30 21.49
N VAL A 19 16.32 14.75 21.96
CA VAL A 19 17.63 15.36 21.77
C VAL A 19 18.03 15.38 20.29
N LEU A 20 17.80 14.29 19.56
CA LEU A 20 18.14 14.18 18.14
C LEU A 20 17.30 15.13 17.27
N GLU A 21 16.03 15.27 17.59
CA GLU A 21 15.06 16.09 16.85
C GLU A 21 14.99 17.55 17.35
N GLY A 22 15.73 17.89 18.41
CA GLY A 22 15.73 19.24 18.99
C GLY A 22 14.37 19.68 19.55
N THR A 23 13.56 18.73 20.04
CA THR A 23 12.18 18.96 20.49
C THR A 23 11.93 18.43 21.90
N THR A 24 10.69 18.52 22.39
CA THR A 24 10.29 17.92 23.67
C THR A 24 10.13 16.40 23.54
N GLN A 25 10.20 15.65 24.64
CA GLN A 25 9.92 14.20 24.61
C GLN A 25 8.54 13.89 24.06
N THR A 26 7.55 14.70 24.41
CA THR A 26 6.18 14.55 23.88
C THR A 26 6.14 14.81 22.38
N GLY A 27 6.79 15.87 21.89
CA GLY A 27 6.86 16.14 20.44
C GLY A 27 7.60 15.06 19.65
N ALA A 28 8.67 14.50 20.20
CA ALA A 28 9.37 13.38 19.58
C ALA A 28 8.50 12.11 19.53
N ILE A 29 7.72 11.85 20.59
CA ILE A 29 6.76 10.74 20.60
C ILE A 29 5.65 10.97 19.59
N GLU A 30 5.10 12.18 19.49
CA GLU A 30 4.07 12.55 18.54
C GLU A 30 4.50 12.26 17.10
N VAL A 31 5.66 12.78 16.69
CA VAL A 31 6.23 12.53 15.35
C VAL A 31 6.45 11.03 15.10
N ALA A 32 6.94 10.29 16.10
CA ALA A 32 7.14 8.85 15.96
C ALA A 32 5.82 8.08 15.77
N LEU A 33 4.76 8.48 16.47
CA LEU A 33 3.43 7.89 16.34
C LEU A 33 2.79 8.24 14.99
N GLU A 34 2.89 9.49 14.54
CA GLU A 34 2.40 9.92 13.22
C GLU A 34 3.06 9.12 12.10
N ARG A 35 4.39 8.94 12.15
CA ARG A 35 5.12 8.12 11.18
C ARG A 35 4.68 6.67 11.22
N LEU A 36 4.48 6.09 12.41
CA LEU A 36 4.01 4.71 12.56
C LEU A 36 2.61 4.52 11.95
N ILE A 37 1.70 5.46 12.19
CA ILE A 37 0.34 5.44 11.63
C ILE A 37 0.39 5.56 10.11
N ALA A 38 1.13 6.54 9.59
CA ALA A 38 1.27 6.75 8.14
C ALA A 38 1.86 5.52 7.44
N ASP A 39 2.84 4.84 8.04
CA ASP A 39 3.40 3.60 7.53
C ASP A 39 2.37 2.46 7.50
N HIS A 40 1.49 2.39 8.50
CA HIS A 40 0.40 1.41 8.53
C HIS A 40 -0.64 1.69 7.45
N ASP A 41 -1.09 2.94 7.33
CA ASP A 41 -2.07 3.37 6.33
C ASP A 41 -1.54 3.11 4.90
N ALA A 42 -0.26 3.38 4.65
CA ALA A 42 0.38 3.11 3.37
C ALA A 42 0.37 1.61 3.03
N ARG A 43 0.64 0.73 4.00
CA ARG A 43 0.59 -0.73 3.81
C ARG A 43 -0.82 -1.22 3.58
N GLU A 44 -1.80 -0.70 4.32
CA GLU A 44 -3.21 -1.04 4.15
C GLU A 44 -3.74 -0.61 2.78
N ALA A 45 -3.35 0.57 2.30
CA ALA A 45 -3.71 1.04 0.96
C ALA A 45 -3.14 0.13 -0.14
N ILE A 46 -1.91 -0.35 0.01
CA ILE A 46 -1.29 -1.32 -0.89
C ILE A 46 -2.05 -2.66 -0.85
N SER A 47 -2.37 -3.17 0.35
CA SER A 47 -3.14 -4.42 0.52
C SER A 47 -4.51 -4.30 -0.15
N THR A 48 -5.24 -3.22 0.15
CA THR A 48 -6.58 -2.96 -0.38
C THR A 48 -6.57 -2.86 -1.91
N ARG A 49 -5.56 -2.20 -2.49
CA ARG A 49 -5.41 -2.11 -3.95
C ARG A 49 -5.14 -3.48 -4.57
N ARG A 50 -4.29 -4.29 -3.93
CA ARG A 50 -4.00 -5.65 -4.37
C ARG A 50 -5.25 -6.54 -4.30
N GLU A 51 -5.96 -6.54 -3.18
CA GLU A 51 -7.21 -7.28 -3.01
C GLU A 51 -8.27 -6.86 -4.04
N ARG A 52 -8.35 -5.57 -4.37
CA ARG A 52 -9.25 -5.09 -5.42
C ARG A 52 -8.85 -5.62 -6.80
N ALA A 53 -7.56 -5.64 -7.11
CA ALA A 53 -7.06 -6.21 -8.37
C ALA A 53 -7.33 -7.71 -8.44
N GLU A 54 -7.06 -8.46 -7.37
CA GLU A 54 -7.32 -9.90 -7.29
C GLU A 54 -8.82 -10.21 -7.45
N ARG A 55 -9.72 -9.44 -6.83
CA ARG A 55 -11.17 -9.58 -7.04
C ARG A 55 -11.58 -9.31 -8.49
N LEU A 56 -10.99 -8.31 -9.13
CA LEU A 56 -11.29 -7.99 -10.53
C LEU A 56 -10.80 -9.11 -11.47
N LEU A 57 -9.61 -9.64 -11.23
CA LEU A 57 -9.06 -10.76 -12.00
C LEU A 57 -9.90 -12.03 -11.82
N ALA A 58 -10.30 -12.36 -10.59
CA ALA A 58 -11.18 -13.49 -10.32
C ALA A 58 -12.55 -13.33 -10.99
N TRP A 59 -13.08 -12.09 -11.02
CA TRP A 59 -14.31 -11.80 -11.74
C TRP A 59 -14.15 -12.01 -13.26
N LEU A 60 -13.07 -11.49 -13.87
CA LEU A 60 -12.78 -11.70 -15.29
C LEU A 60 -12.66 -13.18 -15.62
N ASP A 61 -11.93 -13.95 -14.81
CA ASP A 61 -11.73 -15.39 -15.01
C ASP A 61 -13.04 -16.18 -14.96
N THR A 62 -13.97 -15.76 -14.10
CA THR A 62 -15.29 -16.43 -13.98
C THR A 62 -16.27 -16.01 -15.08
N ASN A 63 -16.15 -14.79 -15.61
CA ASN A 63 -17.17 -14.20 -16.50
C ASN A 63 -16.76 -14.13 -17.97
N ILE A 64 -15.48 -14.32 -18.30
CA ILE A 64 -15.01 -14.43 -19.69
C ILE A 64 -15.05 -15.90 -20.07
N THR A 65 -15.91 -16.23 -21.02
CA THR A 65 -15.96 -17.59 -21.57
C THR A 65 -14.78 -17.84 -22.52
N ASP A 66 -14.50 -19.11 -22.82
CA ASP A 66 -13.49 -19.48 -23.83
C ASP A 66 -13.82 -18.90 -25.21
N GLU A 67 -15.11 -18.74 -25.52
CA GLU A 67 -15.57 -18.12 -26.77
C GLU A 67 -15.27 -16.62 -26.81
N ASP A 68 -15.51 -15.91 -25.71
CA ASP A 68 -15.16 -14.49 -25.57
C ASP A 68 -13.65 -14.29 -25.70
N ARG A 69 -12.86 -15.17 -25.06
CA ARG A 69 -11.40 -15.13 -25.14
C ARG A 69 -10.91 -15.34 -26.57
N ALA A 70 -11.45 -16.34 -27.27
CA ALA A 70 -11.12 -16.59 -28.67
C ALA A 70 -11.54 -15.44 -29.60
N ALA A 71 -12.65 -14.75 -29.30
CA ALA A 71 -13.08 -13.57 -30.06
C ALA A 71 -12.15 -12.37 -29.87
N ILE A 72 -11.69 -12.15 -28.64
CA ILE A 72 -10.69 -11.12 -28.31
C ILE A 72 -9.39 -11.41 -29.07
N ASP A 73 -8.87 -12.64 -29.01
CA ASP A 73 -7.62 -13.00 -29.68
C ASP A 73 -7.68 -12.80 -31.20
N ARG A 74 -8.80 -13.15 -31.84
CA ARG A 74 -9.01 -12.90 -33.27
C ARG A 74 -8.98 -11.40 -33.58
N THR A 75 -9.70 -10.60 -32.81
CA THR A 75 -9.77 -9.15 -32.99
C THR A 75 -8.38 -8.51 -32.81
N MET A 76 -7.62 -8.95 -31.80
CA MET A 76 -6.26 -8.46 -31.56
C MET A 76 -5.32 -8.82 -32.72
N ALA A 77 -5.43 -10.03 -33.27
CA ALA A 77 -4.62 -10.47 -34.42
C ALA A 77 -4.98 -9.77 -35.75
N GLU A 78 -6.18 -9.18 -35.85
CA GLU A 78 -6.60 -8.34 -36.98
C GLU A 78 -6.05 -6.91 -36.85
N MET A 79 -6.10 -6.35 -35.63
CA MET A 79 -5.73 -4.95 -35.36
C MET A 79 -4.24 -4.72 -35.15
N TYR A 80 -3.52 -5.71 -34.61
CA TYR A 80 -2.11 -5.60 -34.26
C TYR A 80 -1.25 -6.64 -34.99
N ASP A 81 0.00 -6.30 -35.26
CA ASP A 81 1.01 -7.23 -35.78
C ASP A 81 1.66 -8.07 -34.66
N GLU A 82 2.62 -8.91 -35.04
CA GLU A 82 3.32 -9.82 -34.12
C GLU A 82 4.21 -9.10 -33.09
N ASP A 83 4.60 -7.86 -33.39
CA ASP A 83 5.35 -6.99 -32.47
C ASP A 83 4.40 -6.15 -31.58
N GLY A 84 3.07 -6.32 -31.76
CA GLY A 84 2.04 -5.63 -31.00
C GLY A 84 1.75 -4.21 -31.48
N MET A 85 2.22 -3.84 -32.67
CA MET A 85 2.00 -2.54 -33.27
C MET A 85 0.70 -2.53 -34.10
N PRO A 86 -0.03 -1.41 -34.17
CA PRO A 86 -1.21 -1.33 -35.03
C PRO A 86 -0.85 -1.57 -36.49
N ARG A 87 -1.65 -2.38 -37.19
CA ARG A 87 -1.52 -2.59 -38.63
C ARG A 87 -2.00 -1.40 -39.46
#